data_AF-M0MXU2-F1
#
_entry.id   AF-M0MXU2-F1
#
_cell.length_a   1.000
_cell.length_b   1.000
_cell.length_c   1.000
_cell.angle_alpha   90.00
_cell.angle_beta   90.00
_cell.angle_gamma   90.00
#
_symmetry.space_group_name_H-M   'P 1'
#
loop_
_entity.id
_entity.type
_entity.pdbx_description
1 polymer ?
#
loop_
_entity_poly.entity_id
_entity_poly.type
_entity_poly.pdbx_seq_one_letter_code
_entity_poly.pdbx_strand_id
1 'polypeptide(L)'
;MDRDVKISLVCGGIVALSGLLGYIVLPLATGEFTDLTRIVTSAMSKSLGYHMLILTMPSWLVTFGGIVWARQWGLDSTWDDVVIVGGINGVPLLMAFVAYVIAAVGMALTITFSGPIETPLVVIAAMGLVLLALLVGFAFAAIVFVIVFLAVGVGSIAGYTSARAILYLWGSARQ
;
A
#
# COMPACT_ATOMS: atom_id res chain seq x y z
N MET A 1 8.50 19.11 -12.17
CA MET A 1 8.41 17.71 -11.70
C MET A 1 8.83 16.82 -12.84
N ASP A 2 9.87 16.04 -12.58
CA ASP A 2 10.50 15.16 -13.56
C ASP A 2 9.53 14.04 -13.99
N ARG A 3 9.75 13.54 -15.21
CA ARG A 3 8.79 12.64 -15.90
C ARG A 3 8.73 11.26 -15.23
N ASP A 4 9.86 10.76 -14.77
CA ASP A 4 10.02 9.58 -13.93
C ASP A 4 9.19 9.66 -12.64
N VAL A 5 9.23 10.80 -11.94
CA VAL A 5 8.45 11.04 -10.71
C VAL A 5 6.94 11.05 -11.01
N LYS A 6 6.52 11.60 -12.15
CA LYS A 6 5.11 11.53 -12.57
C LYS A 6 4.66 10.09 -12.79
N ILE A 7 5.45 9.32 -13.52
CA ILE A 7 5.15 7.91 -13.80
C ILE A 7 5.11 7.14 -12.48
N SER A 8 6.08 7.34 -11.59
CA SER A 8 6.15 6.65 -10.30
C SER A 8 4.93 6.92 -9.42
N LEU A 9 4.46 8.18 -9.35
CA LEU A 9 3.27 8.55 -8.59
C LEU A 9 1.99 7.99 -9.18
N VAL A 10 1.82 8.04 -10.51
CA VAL A 10 0.64 7.48 -11.19
C VAL A 10 0.59 5.97 -10.98
N CYS A 11 1.69 5.28 -11.26
CA CYS A 11 1.81 3.84 -11.12
C CYS A 11 1.62 3.40 -9.66
N GLY A 12 2.33 4.01 -8.72
CA GLY A 12 2.16 3.72 -7.29
C GLY A 12 0.76 4.02 -6.77
N GLY A 13 0.13 5.09 -7.27
CA GLY A 13 -1.26 5.42 -6.97
C GLY A 13 -2.23 4.34 -7.43
N ILE A 14 -2.07 3.78 -8.63
CA ILE A 14 -2.91 2.68 -9.13
C ILE A 14 -2.80 1.43 -8.25
N VAL A 15 -1.58 1.08 -7.82
CA VAL A 15 -1.38 -0.07 -6.93
C VAL A 15 -2.01 0.18 -5.56
N ALA A 16 -1.86 1.38 -5.01
CA ALA A 16 -2.48 1.76 -3.74
C ALA A 16 -4.02 1.75 -3.83
N LEU A 17 -4.58 2.25 -4.94
CA LEU A 17 -6.01 2.18 -5.23
C LEU A 17 -6.50 0.74 -5.35
N SER A 18 -5.72 -0.14 -5.96
CA SER A 18 -6.06 -1.57 -6.06
C SER A 18 -6.16 -2.21 -4.68
N GLY A 19 -5.22 -1.88 -3.78
CA GLY A 19 -5.29 -2.28 -2.37
C GLY A 19 -6.54 -1.72 -1.66
N LEU A 20 -6.82 -0.43 -1.80
CA LEU A 20 -8.01 0.20 -1.22
C LEU A 20 -9.30 -0.47 -1.71
N LEU A 21 -9.41 -0.69 -3.02
CA LEU A 21 -10.58 -1.31 -3.63
C LEU A 21 -10.74 -2.77 -3.17
N GLY A 22 -9.65 -3.53 -3.16
CA GLY A 22 -9.68 -4.93 -2.77
C GLY A 22 -9.96 -5.14 -1.28
N TYR A 23 -9.29 -4.43 -0.38
CA TYR A 23 -9.40 -4.72 1.06
C TYR A 23 -10.50 -3.93 1.79
N ILE A 24 -11.02 -2.86 1.18
CA ILE A 24 -12.01 -2.00 1.85
C ILE A 24 -13.30 -1.94 1.02
N VAL A 25 -13.23 -1.41 -0.20
CA VAL A 25 -14.44 -1.10 -0.98
C VAL A 25 -15.21 -2.36 -1.36
N LEU A 26 -14.52 -3.38 -1.88
CA LEU A 26 -15.16 -4.62 -2.31
C LEU A 26 -15.80 -5.38 -1.13
N PRO A 27 -15.11 -5.64 -0.01
CA PRO A 27 -15.70 -6.25 1.18
C PRO A 27 -16.90 -5.48 1.75
N LEU A 28 -16.87 -4.14 1.75
CA LEU A 28 -18.01 -3.31 2.16
C LEU A 28 -19.19 -3.48 1.20
N ALA A 29 -18.92 -3.45 -0.11
CA ALA A 29 -19.95 -3.59 -1.14
C ALA A 29 -20.59 -4.99 -1.16
N THR A 30 -19.82 -6.03 -0.81
CA THR A 30 -20.32 -7.42 -0.72
C THR A 30 -20.90 -7.78 0.64
N GLY A 31 -20.86 -6.86 1.62
CA GLY A 31 -21.38 -7.07 2.97
C GLY A 31 -20.53 -8.02 3.83
N GLU A 32 -19.27 -8.25 3.47
CA GLU A 32 -18.35 -9.11 4.24
C GLU A 32 -18.07 -8.53 5.65
N PHE A 33 -18.01 -7.20 5.74
CA PHE A 33 -18.09 -6.48 7.00
C PHE A 33 -18.86 -5.18 6.81
N THR A 34 -19.46 -4.69 7.90
CA THR A 34 -20.25 -3.46 7.92
C THR A 34 -19.56 -2.31 8.64
N ASP A 35 -18.40 -2.55 9.25
CA ASP A 35 -17.62 -1.57 10.01
C ASP A 35 -16.12 -1.68 9.70
N LEU A 36 -15.46 -0.52 9.59
CA LEU A 36 -14.04 -0.34 9.31
C LEU A 36 -13.14 -0.96 10.39
N THR A 37 -13.64 -1.18 11.61
CA THR A 37 -12.91 -1.87 12.68
C THR A 37 -12.51 -3.30 12.32
N ARG A 38 -13.21 -3.93 11.35
CA ARG A 38 -12.95 -5.30 10.90
C ARG A 38 -11.97 -5.42 9.73
N ILE A 39 -11.46 -4.31 9.19
CA ILE A 39 -10.57 -4.32 8.02
C ILE A 39 -9.35 -5.20 8.26
N VAL A 40 -8.67 -5.03 9.39
CA VAL A 40 -7.42 -5.77 9.68
C VAL A 40 -7.71 -7.27 9.80
N THR A 41 -8.76 -7.65 10.53
CA THR A 41 -9.15 -9.06 10.68
C THR A 41 -9.61 -9.68 9.37
N SER A 42 -10.36 -8.94 8.55
CA SER A 42 -10.80 -9.40 7.23
C SER A 42 -9.60 -9.58 6.31
N ALA A 43 -8.70 -8.60 6.23
CA ALA A 43 -7.48 -8.68 5.44
C ALA A 43 -6.60 -9.87 5.86
N MET A 44 -6.41 -10.10 7.16
CA MET A 44 -5.62 -11.24 7.67
C MET A 44 -6.29 -12.60 7.43
N SER A 45 -7.62 -12.65 7.34
CA SER A 45 -8.36 -13.89 7.04
C SER A 45 -8.33 -14.27 5.56
N LYS A 46 -7.83 -13.40 4.67
CA LYS A 46 -7.75 -13.68 3.24
C LYS A 46 -6.69 -14.73 2.95
N SER A 47 -6.95 -15.51 1.90
CA SER A 47 -5.97 -16.48 1.42
C SER A 47 -4.77 -15.79 0.78
N LEU A 48 -3.63 -16.47 0.74
CA LEU A 48 -2.45 -15.99 0.02
C LEU A 48 -2.77 -15.65 -1.45
N GLY A 49 -3.60 -16.46 -2.10
CA GLY A 49 -4.03 -16.23 -3.48
C GLY A 49 -4.80 -14.92 -3.67
N TYR A 50 -5.59 -14.51 -2.66
CA TYR A 50 -6.29 -13.23 -2.68
C TYR A 50 -5.31 -12.05 -2.59
N HIS A 51 -4.32 -12.13 -1.69
CA HIS A 51 -3.28 -11.10 -1.59
C HIS A 51 -2.49 -10.97 -2.90
N MET A 52 -2.18 -12.10 -3.55
CA MET A 52 -1.51 -12.12 -4.86
C MET A 52 -2.35 -11.47 -5.94
N LEU A 53 -3.67 -11.73 -5.97
CA LEU A 53 -4.56 -11.15 -6.96
C LEU A 53 -4.73 -9.64 -6.78
N ILE A 54 -4.86 -9.15 -5.54
CA ILE A 54 -5.16 -7.74 -5.26
C ILE A 54 -3.93 -6.84 -5.27
N LEU A 55 -2.75 -7.36 -4.90
CA LEU A 55 -1.53 -6.56 -4.77
C LEU A 55 -0.48 -6.95 -5.80
N THR A 56 -0.16 -8.25 -5.92
CA THR A 56 0.93 -8.73 -6.78
C THR A 56 0.59 -8.56 -8.27
N MET A 57 -0.62 -8.92 -8.70
CA MET A 57 -1.02 -8.79 -10.11
C MET A 57 -1.09 -7.33 -10.58
N PRO A 58 -1.73 -6.40 -9.85
CA PRO A 58 -1.71 -4.99 -10.23
C PRO A 58 -0.31 -4.39 -10.22
N SER A 59 0.51 -4.67 -9.19
CA SER A 59 1.89 -4.17 -9.15
C SER A 59 2.75 -4.72 -10.29
N TRP A 60 2.55 -5.98 -10.68
CA TRP A 60 3.18 -6.55 -11.87
C TRP A 60 2.81 -5.80 -13.15
N LEU A 61 1.51 -5.69 -13.44
CA LEU A 61 1.00 -5.02 -14.65
C LEU A 61 1.44 -3.55 -14.72
N VAL A 62 1.33 -2.85 -13.61
CA VAL A 62 1.62 -1.42 -13.53
C VAL A 62 3.12 -1.16 -13.58
N THR A 63 3.95 -2.02 -12.98
CA THR A 63 5.41 -1.91 -13.12
C THR A 63 5.84 -2.20 -14.55
N PHE A 64 5.28 -3.26 -15.15
CA PHE A 64 5.54 -3.58 -16.55
C PHE A 64 5.19 -2.40 -17.47
N GLY A 65 3.96 -1.89 -17.37
CA GLY A 65 3.47 -0.77 -18.17
C GLY A 65 4.23 0.53 -17.89
N GLY A 66 4.54 0.81 -16.62
CA GLY A 66 5.28 2.01 -16.21
C GLY A 66 6.70 2.06 -16.80
N ILE A 67 7.41 0.94 -16.81
CA ILE A 67 8.74 0.86 -17.41
C ILE A 67 8.65 1.00 -18.93
N VAL A 68 7.73 0.30 -19.60
CA VAL A 68 7.53 0.44 -21.05
C VAL A 68 7.18 1.89 -21.41
N TRP A 69 6.31 2.53 -20.63
CA TRP A 69 5.93 3.93 -20.81
C TRP A 69 7.11 4.89 -20.62
N ALA A 70 7.96 4.64 -19.62
CA ALA A 70 9.18 5.44 -19.39
C ALA A 70 10.14 5.39 -20.60
N ARG A 71 10.33 4.20 -21.19
CA ARG A 71 11.15 4.04 -22.40
C ARG A 71 10.59 4.79 -23.60
N GLN A 72 9.27 4.79 -23.78
CA GLN A 72 8.64 5.59 -24.83
C GLN A 72 8.91 7.10 -24.67
N TRP A 73 9.25 7.53 -23.46
CA TRP A 73 9.55 8.93 -23.12
C TRP A 73 11.04 9.25 -23.14
N GLY A 74 11.89 8.30 -23.55
CA GLY A 74 13.34 8.43 -23.63
C GLY A 74 14.04 8.38 -22.27
N LEU A 75 13.36 7.89 -21.24
CA LEU A 75 13.96 7.65 -19.92
C LEU A 75 14.58 6.25 -19.97
N ASP A 76 15.90 6.15 -20.12
CA ASP A 76 16.61 4.87 -20.30
C ASP A 76 17.60 4.54 -19.17
N SER A 77 17.72 5.41 -18.16
CA SER A 77 18.69 5.22 -17.09
C SER A 77 18.22 4.22 -16.04
N THR A 78 19.19 3.57 -15.37
CA THR A 78 18.92 2.72 -14.20
C THR A 78 18.31 3.53 -13.05
N TRP A 79 18.64 4.82 -12.95
CA TRP A 79 18.09 5.68 -11.91
C TRP A 79 16.59 5.93 -12.12
N ASP A 80 16.16 6.19 -13.36
CA ASP A 80 14.73 6.34 -13.69
C ASP A 80 13.93 5.09 -13.28
N ASP A 81 14.50 3.91 -13.53
CA ASP A 81 13.89 2.63 -13.15
C ASP A 81 13.73 2.51 -11.63
N VAL A 82 14.76 2.89 -10.87
CA VAL A 82 14.74 2.87 -9.41
C VAL A 82 13.69 3.84 -8.87
N VAL A 83 13.57 5.04 -9.44
CA VAL A 83 12.54 6.02 -9.05
C VAL A 83 11.14 5.48 -9.31
N ILE A 84 10.92 4.87 -10.48
CA ILE A 84 9.61 4.32 -10.87
C ILE A 84 9.23 3.13 -9.98
N VAL A 85 10.08 2.11 -9.90
CA VAL A 85 9.82 0.90 -9.10
C VAL A 85 9.75 1.27 -7.61
N GLY A 86 10.61 2.18 -7.16
CA GLY A 86 10.60 2.72 -5.80
C GLY A 86 9.29 3.42 -5.47
N GLY A 87 8.74 4.24 -6.36
CA GLY A 87 7.42 4.85 -6.17
C GLY A 87 6.28 3.83 -6.17
N ILE A 88 6.35 2.81 -7.02
CA ILE A 88 5.33 1.74 -7.08
C ILE A 88 5.25 0.96 -5.76
N ASN A 89 6.39 0.73 -5.11
CA ASN A 89 6.44 0.07 -3.80
C ASN A 89 6.16 1.06 -2.66
N GLY A 90 6.74 2.25 -2.74
CA GLY A 90 6.72 3.26 -1.69
C GLY A 90 5.36 3.90 -1.48
N VAL A 91 4.61 4.21 -2.55
CA VAL A 91 3.30 4.89 -2.43
C VAL A 91 2.26 4.03 -1.69
N PRO A 92 2.05 2.74 -2.03
CA PRO A 92 1.15 1.88 -1.24
C PRO A 92 1.55 1.76 0.23
N LEU A 93 2.86 1.65 0.51
CA LEU A 93 3.37 1.58 1.89
C LEU A 93 3.13 2.89 2.64
N LEU A 94 3.38 4.03 2.00
CA LEU A 94 3.12 5.34 2.58
C LEU A 94 1.62 5.54 2.82
N MET A 95 0.75 5.11 1.91
CA MET A 95 -0.69 5.17 2.12
C MET A 95 -1.14 4.29 3.28
N ALA A 96 -0.61 3.07 3.40
CA ALA A 96 -0.87 2.21 4.55
C ALA A 96 -0.39 2.87 5.87
N PHE A 97 0.77 3.54 5.83
CA PHE A 97 1.31 4.27 6.99
C PHE A 97 0.39 5.40 7.41
N VAL A 98 0.01 6.26 6.46
CA VAL A 98 -0.84 7.42 6.71
C VAL A 98 -2.21 6.98 7.21
N ALA A 99 -2.79 5.93 6.62
CA ALA A 99 -4.06 5.36 7.09
C ALA A 99 -3.97 4.87 8.54
N TYR A 100 -2.87 4.18 8.88
CA TYR A 100 -2.60 3.77 10.27
C TYR A 100 -2.52 4.98 11.22
N VAL A 101 -1.74 6.00 10.87
CA VAL A 101 -1.58 7.21 11.71
C VAL A 101 -2.93 7.92 11.90
N ILE A 102 -3.72 8.06 10.84
CA ILE A 102 -5.05 8.68 10.91
C ILE A 102 -5.98 7.88 11.84
N ALA A 103 -6.02 6.55 11.71
CA ALA A 103 -6.86 5.70 12.54
C ALA A 103 -6.44 5.75 14.02
N ALA A 104 -5.14 5.68 14.27
CA ALA A 104 -4.52 5.84 15.58
C ALA A 104 -4.91 7.15 16.28
N VAL A 105 -4.73 8.28 15.57
CA VAL A 105 -5.08 9.61 16.09
C VAL A 105 -6.59 9.75 16.27
N GLY A 106 -7.40 9.28 15.32
CA GLY A 106 -8.87 9.33 15.41
C GLY A 106 -9.42 8.57 16.61
N MET A 107 -8.90 7.38 16.89
CA MET A 107 -9.25 6.61 18.09
C MET A 107 -8.88 7.36 19.37
N ALA A 108 -7.67 7.92 19.44
CA ALA A 108 -7.21 8.68 20.61
C ALA A 108 -8.10 9.91 20.90
N LEU A 109 -8.48 10.66 19.85
CA LEU A 109 -9.38 11.80 19.97
C LEU A 109 -10.77 11.37 20.43
N THR A 110 -11.33 10.31 19.84
CA THR A 110 -12.68 9.80 20.19
C THR A 110 -12.76 9.41 21.67
N ILE A 111 -11.77 8.70 22.19
CA ILE A 111 -11.70 8.31 23.61
C ILE A 111 -11.60 9.54 24.51
N THR A 112 -10.82 10.55 24.10
CA THR A 112 -10.62 11.77 24.89
C THR A 112 -11.89 12.63 24.97
N PHE A 113 -12.68 12.73 23.90
CA PHE A 113 -13.86 13.60 23.86
C PHE A 113 -15.18 12.94 24.28
N SER A 114 -15.23 11.61 24.43
CA SER A 114 -16.48 10.86 24.71
C SER A 114 -16.72 10.54 26.20
N GLY A 115 -15.77 10.81 27.09
CA GLY A 115 -15.91 10.53 28.53
C GLY A 115 -16.04 11.79 29.39
N PRO A 116 -16.79 11.76 30.52
CA PRO A 116 -16.71 12.80 31.53
C PRO A 116 -15.31 12.75 32.16
N ILE A 117 -14.45 13.69 31.76
CA ILE A 117 -13.09 13.84 32.30
C ILE A 117 -13.20 14.49 33.68
N GLU A 118 -13.63 13.72 34.68
CA GLU A 118 -13.87 14.26 36.03
C GLU A 118 -12.69 14.02 36.98
N THR A 119 -11.69 13.21 36.64
CA THR A 119 -10.50 13.03 37.49
C THR A 119 -9.19 12.80 36.71
N PRO A 120 -8.03 13.23 37.26
CA PRO A 120 -6.70 12.97 36.68
C PRO A 120 -6.38 11.48 36.46
N LEU A 121 -6.96 10.60 37.28
CA LEU A 121 -6.78 9.15 37.19
C LEU A 121 -7.41 8.57 35.92
N VAL A 122 -8.56 9.10 35.50
CA VAL A 122 -9.24 8.71 34.23
C VAL A 122 -8.42 9.14 33.02
N VAL A 123 -7.77 10.31 33.07
CA VAL A 123 -6.87 10.78 32.00
C VAL A 123 -5.66 9.87 31.86
N ILE A 124 -5.01 9.49 32.96
CA ILE A 124 -3.84 8.59 32.94
C ILE A 124 -4.23 7.20 32.42
N ALA A 125 -5.36 6.66 32.87
CA ALA A 125 -5.87 5.37 32.39
C ALA A 125 -6.24 5.40 30.90
N ALA A 126 -6.87 6.49 30.43
CA ALA A 126 -7.20 6.69 29.02
C ALA A 126 -5.93 6.83 28.15
N MET A 127 -4.94 7.60 28.59
CA MET A 127 -3.64 7.70 27.91
C MET A 127 -2.92 6.35 27.86
N GLY A 128 -2.96 5.56 28.95
CA GLY A 128 -2.41 4.21 28.98
C GLY A 128 -3.08 3.27 27.97
N LEU A 129 -4.41 3.31 27.86
CA LEU A 129 -5.16 2.56 26.86
C LEU A 129 -4.87 3.01 25.42
N VAL A 130 -4.73 4.32 25.19
CA VAL A 130 -4.32 4.86 23.89
C VAL A 130 -2.93 4.36 23.51
N LEU A 131 -1.96 4.44 24.43
CA LEU A 131 -0.60 3.93 24.18
C LEU A 131 -0.59 2.42 23.90
N LEU A 132 -1.37 1.64 24.64
CA LEU A 132 -1.52 0.21 24.39
C LEU A 132 -2.18 -0.07 23.04
N ALA A 133 -3.24 0.67 22.68
CA ALA A 133 -3.91 0.54 21.39
C ALA A 133 -2.99 0.93 20.21
N LEU A 134 -2.16 1.96 20.38
CA LEU A 134 -1.12 2.34 19.43
C LEU A 134 -0.05 1.25 19.30
N LEU A 135 0.40 0.67 20.42
CA LEU A 135 1.41 -0.40 20.40
C LEU A 135 0.88 -1.66 19.69
N VAL A 136 -0.33 -2.09 20.03
CA VAL A 136 -1.00 -3.24 19.38
C VAL A 136 -1.28 -2.93 17.92
N GLY A 137 -1.81 -1.75 17.62
CA GLY A 137 -2.07 -1.28 16.26
C GLY A 137 -0.79 -1.21 15.41
N PHE A 138 0.33 -0.81 16.00
CA PHE A 138 1.64 -0.80 15.34
C PHE A 138 2.10 -2.23 14.99
N ALA A 139 1.94 -3.20 15.89
CA ALA A 139 2.27 -4.59 15.60
C ALA A 139 1.42 -5.16 14.45
N PHE A 140 0.11 -4.87 14.43
CA PHE A 140 -0.75 -5.24 13.31
C PHE A 140 -0.38 -4.53 12.01
N ALA A 141 -0.08 -3.22 12.09
CA ALA A 141 0.40 -2.46 10.95
C ALA A 141 1.67 -3.11 10.40
N ALA A 142 2.65 -3.45 11.24
CA ALA A 142 3.89 -4.09 10.79
C ALA A 142 3.64 -5.37 9.98
N ILE A 143 2.67 -6.21 10.38
CA ILE A 143 2.27 -7.40 9.61
C ILE A 143 1.68 -7.01 8.25
N VAL A 144 0.74 -6.05 8.23
CA VAL A 144 0.15 -5.53 6.98
C VAL A 144 1.21 -4.92 6.08
N PHE A 145 2.17 -4.19 6.65
CA PHE A 145 3.32 -3.63 5.94
C PHE A 145 4.16 -4.73 5.28
N VAL A 146 4.44 -5.82 6.00
CA VAL A 146 5.16 -6.96 5.44
C VAL A 146 4.38 -7.60 4.30
N ILE A 147 3.07 -7.81 4.45
CA ILE A 147 2.22 -8.36 3.38
C ILE A 147 2.23 -7.46 2.15
N VAL A 148 2.01 -6.15 2.34
CA VAL A 148 2.01 -5.16 1.25
C VAL A 148 3.38 -5.09 0.58
N PHE A 149 4.46 -5.00 1.37
CA PHE A 149 5.82 -4.94 0.86
C PHE A 149 6.18 -6.19 0.05
N LEU A 150 5.88 -7.38 0.57
CA LEU A 150 6.19 -8.63 -0.12
C LEU A 150 5.34 -8.81 -1.38
N ALA A 151 4.03 -8.59 -1.30
CA ALA A 151 3.15 -8.80 -2.45
C ALA A 151 3.43 -7.79 -3.57
N VAL A 152 3.52 -6.50 -3.23
CA VAL A 152 3.86 -5.44 -4.19
C VAL A 152 5.29 -5.62 -4.70
N GLY A 153 6.24 -5.95 -3.83
CA GLY A 153 7.64 -6.16 -4.20
C GLY A 153 7.82 -7.31 -5.19
N VAL A 154 7.20 -8.46 -4.93
CA VAL A 154 7.23 -9.62 -5.85
C VAL A 154 6.64 -9.24 -7.20
N GLY A 155 5.48 -8.58 -7.22
CA GLY A 155 4.83 -8.16 -8.45
C GLY A 155 5.68 -7.15 -9.23
N SER A 156 6.21 -6.14 -8.54
CA SER A 156 7.11 -5.15 -9.15
C SER A 156 8.38 -5.75 -9.72
N ILE A 157 9.05 -6.66 -9.01
CA ILE A 157 10.24 -7.34 -9.53
C ILE A 157 9.90 -8.15 -10.78
N ALA A 158 8.80 -8.92 -10.74
CA ALA A 158 8.33 -9.67 -11.90
C ALA A 158 7.97 -8.74 -13.07
N GLY A 159 7.36 -7.59 -12.81
CA GLY A 159 6.93 -6.64 -13.84
C GLY A 159 8.11 -5.95 -14.50
N TYR A 160 9.08 -5.53 -13.67
CA TYR A 160 10.33 -4.94 -14.12
C TYR A 160 11.13 -5.89 -15.01
N THR A 161 11.36 -7.12 -14.52
CA THR A 161 12.11 -8.15 -15.27
C THR A 161 11.41 -8.52 -16.58
N SER A 162 10.08 -8.67 -16.56
CA SER A 162 9.28 -8.91 -17.77
C SER A 162 9.41 -7.76 -18.78
N ALA A 163 9.32 -6.50 -18.32
CA ALA A 163 9.45 -5.34 -19.19
C ALA A 163 10.83 -5.27 -19.83
N ARG A 164 11.89 -5.45 -19.04
CA ARG A 164 13.27 -5.45 -19.53
C ARG A 164 13.52 -6.57 -20.54
N ALA A 165 12.99 -7.77 -20.31
CA ALA A 165 13.10 -8.88 -21.24
C ALA A 165 12.44 -8.56 -22.60
N ILE A 166 11.22 -8.01 -22.59
CA ILE A 166 10.51 -7.65 -23.82
C ILE A 166 11.20 -6.51 -24.57
N LEU A 167 11.63 -5.47 -23.85
CA LEU A 167 12.34 -4.34 -24.45
C LEU A 167 13.67 -4.78 -25.09
N TYR A 168 14.41 -5.68 -24.43
CA TYR A 168 15.64 -6.25 -24.97
C TYR A 168 15.39 -7.05 -26.25
N LEU A 169 14.39 -7.94 -26.24
CA LEU A 169 14.03 -8.75 -27.41
C LEU A 169 13.56 -7.88 -28.58
N TRP A 170 12.78 -6.84 -28.31
CA TRP A 170 12.31 -5.91 -29.35
C TRP A 170 13.43 -5.06 -29.94
N GLY A 171 14.36 -4.58 -29.10
CA GLY A 171 15.55 -3.86 -29.56
C GLY A 171 16.45 -4.72 -30.43
N SER A 172 16.61 -6.00 -30.06
CA SER A 172 17.44 -6.97 -30.81
C SER A 172 16.84 -7.34 -32.16
N ALA A 173 15.51 -7.31 -32.31
CA ALA A 173 14.83 -7.60 -33.58
C ALA A 173 14.86 -6.47 -34.61
N ARG A 174 15.36 -5.28 -34.25
CA ARG A 174 15.47 -4.10 -35.12
C ARG A 174 16.90 -3.81 -35.60
N GLN A 175 17.87 -4.64 -35.22
CA GLN A 175 19.26 -4.61 -35.70
C GLN A 175 19.44 -5.66 -36.79
#